data_AF-A0A7S0ECC7-F1
#
_entry.id   AF-A0A7S0ECC7-F1
#
_cell.length_a   1.000
_cell.length_b   1.000
_cell.length_c   1.000
_cell.angle_alpha   90.00
_cell.angle_beta   90.00
_cell.angle_gamma   90.00
#
_symmetry.space_group_name_H-M   'P 1'
#
loop_
_entity.id
_entity.type
_entity.pdbx_description
1 polymer ?
#
loop_
_entity_poly.entity_id
_entity_poly.type
_entity_poly.pdbx_seq_one_letter_code
_entity_poly.pdbx_strand_id
1 'polypeptide(L)'
;ADAVFGPATEYRSWWAHEPAGEKAALEAFVDWASARRAAAPGMHIYHYGAYEVSALRRLAGRYGTREDAVDGLLRANVLVDLYEVVRHSMLVGTPSYSIKYVE
;
A
#
# COMPACT_ATOMS: atom_id res chain seq x y z
N ALA A 1 22.48 -21.08 12.77
CA ALA A 1 21.61 -20.21 13.60
C ALA A 1 21.34 -18.99 12.75
N ASP A 2 20.49 -19.23 11.77
CA ASP A 2 20.34 -18.42 10.57
C ASP A 2 19.38 -17.28 10.83
N ALA A 3 19.71 -16.12 10.28
CA ALA A 3 18.98 -14.88 10.44
C ALA A 3 17.50 -15.05 10.04
N VAL A 4 16.63 -15.14 11.05
CA VAL A 4 15.16 -15.24 10.89
C VAL A 4 14.54 -13.91 10.43
N PHE A 5 15.30 -12.81 10.50
CA PHE A 5 14.85 -11.50 10.05
C PHE A 5 15.77 -11.01 8.95
N GLY A 6 15.19 -10.71 7.77
CA GLY A 6 15.90 -10.18 6.61
C GLY A 6 16.59 -8.82 6.89
N PRO A 7 17.18 -8.18 5.86
CA PRO A 7 17.92 -6.93 6.04
C PRO A 7 17.08 -5.86 6.75
N ALA A 8 17.72 -4.99 7.52
CA ALA A 8 17.08 -3.91 8.27
C ALA A 8 16.11 -3.12 7.38
N THR A 9 14.81 -3.21 7.67
CA THR A 9 13.76 -2.50 6.95
C THR A 9 13.81 -1.02 7.32
N GLU A 10 14.15 -0.16 6.36
CA GLU A 10 14.07 1.29 6.53
C GLU A 10 12.60 1.74 6.49
N TYR A 11 12.12 2.36 7.57
CA TYR A 11 10.82 3.00 7.59
C TYR A 11 10.83 4.27 6.73
N ARG A 12 9.85 4.40 5.83
CA ARG A 12 9.68 5.59 4.99
C ARG A 12 8.24 6.06 5.07
N SER A 13 8.05 7.35 5.33
CA SER A 13 6.74 8.00 5.37
C SER A 13 6.70 9.22 4.46
N TRP A 14 5.51 9.49 3.93
CA TRP A 14 5.15 10.73 3.26
C TRP A 14 3.95 11.30 3.98
N TRP A 15 4.00 12.58 4.34
CA TRP A 15 2.94 13.22 5.11
C TRP A 15 2.75 14.65 4.64
N ALA A 16 1.52 15.13 4.71
CA ALA A 16 1.17 16.49 4.35
C ALA A 16 -0.06 16.97 5.11
N HIS A 17 -0.12 18.29 5.31
CA HIS A 17 -1.24 18.97 5.95
C HIS A 17 -1.99 19.91 4.99
N GLU A 18 -1.43 20.15 3.82
CA GLU A 18 -1.95 21.08 2.80
C GLU A 18 -2.09 20.33 1.45
N PRO A 19 -3.03 20.72 0.58
CA PRO A 19 -3.28 20.02 -0.69
C PRO A 19 -2.05 19.87 -1.59
N ALA A 20 -1.20 20.91 -1.66
CA ALA A 20 0.03 20.85 -2.45
C ALA A 20 1.01 19.80 -1.90
N GLY A 21 1.07 19.64 -0.58
CA GLY A 21 1.85 18.59 0.07
C GLY A 21 1.25 17.22 -0.13
N GLU A 22 -0.09 17.08 -0.09
CA GLU A 22 -0.77 15.80 -0.32
C GLU A 22 -0.50 15.29 -1.75
N LYS A 23 -0.50 16.20 -2.73
CA LYS A 23 -0.07 15.90 -4.10
C LYS A 23 1.38 15.41 -4.15
N ALA A 24 2.32 16.13 -3.54
CA ALA A 24 3.73 15.75 -3.56
C ALA A 24 3.99 14.41 -2.83
N ALA A 25 3.27 14.16 -1.73
CA ALA A 25 3.32 12.91 -1.00
C ALA A 25 2.82 11.73 -1.85
N LEU A 26 1.70 11.90 -2.56
CA LEU A 26 1.19 10.91 -3.50
C LEU A 26 2.22 10.61 -4.60
N GLU A 27 2.75 11.65 -5.25
CA GLU A 27 3.72 11.50 -6.34
C GLU A 27 4.95 10.73 -5.88
N ALA A 28 5.50 11.12 -4.72
CA ALA A 28 6.69 10.48 -4.16
C ALA A 28 6.44 9.02 -3.76
N PHE A 29 5.26 8.69 -3.22
CA PHE A 29 4.87 7.31 -2.93
C PHE A 29 4.78 6.47 -4.21
N VAL A 30 4.07 6.97 -5.24
CA VAL A 30 3.87 6.23 -6.49
C VAL A 30 5.18 6.04 -7.26
N ASP A 31 6.06 7.06 -7.26
CA ASP A 31 7.42 6.96 -7.79
C ASP A 31 8.22 5.85 -7.12
N TRP A 32 8.21 5.86 -5.79
CA TRP A 32 8.93 4.89 -4.97
C TRP A 32 8.42 3.46 -5.21
N ALA A 33 7.11 3.29 -5.29
CA ALA A 33 6.47 2.00 -5.57
C ALA A 33 6.82 1.50 -6.98
N SER A 34 6.76 2.39 -7.97
CA SER A 34 7.06 2.07 -9.37
C SER A 34 8.54 1.69 -9.56
N ALA A 35 9.45 2.43 -8.93
CA ALA A 35 10.88 2.12 -8.96
C ALA A 35 11.21 0.77 -8.30
N ARG A 36 10.60 0.47 -7.15
CA ARG A 36 10.75 -0.84 -6.50
C ARG A 36 10.22 -1.98 -7.37
N ARG A 37 9.06 -1.79 -8.00
CA ARG A 37 8.50 -2.78 -8.92
C ARG A 37 9.37 -3.02 -10.14
N ALA A 38 9.98 -1.97 -10.70
CA ALA A 38 10.92 -2.12 -11.80
C ALA A 38 12.17 -2.94 -11.39
N ALA A 39 12.67 -2.73 -10.17
CA ALA A 39 13.81 -3.48 -9.63
C ALA A 39 13.44 -4.92 -9.20
N ALA A 40 12.21 -5.13 -8.75
CA ALA A 40 11.71 -6.41 -8.26
C ALA A 40 10.27 -6.66 -8.75
N PRO A 41 10.08 -7.24 -9.95
CA PRO A 41 8.75 -7.42 -10.55
C PRO A 41 7.76 -8.25 -9.73
N GLY A 42 8.25 -9.10 -8.82
CA GLY A 42 7.44 -9.91 -7.89
C GLY A 42 7.15 -9.25 -6.55
N MET A 43 7.48 -7.96 -6.37
CA MET A 43 7.21 -7.26 -5.11
C MET A 43 5.72 -6.97 -4.93
N HIS A 44 5.24 -7.06 -3.69
CA HIS A 44 3.87 -6.72 -3.31
C HIS A 44 3.85 -5.63 -2.24
N ILE A 45 2.88 -4.73 -2.32
CA ILE A 45 2.56 -3.72 -1.30
C ILE A 45 1.37 -4.25 -0.53
N TYR A 46 1.61 -4.63 0.71
CA TYR A 46 0.56 -5.08 1.59
C TYR A 46 -0.13 -3.88 2.24
N HIS A 47 -1.45 -3.84 2.14
CA HIS A 47 -2.26 -2.81 2.79
C HIS A 47 -3.42 -3.45 3.54
N TYR A 48 -4.06 -2.66 4.40
CA TYR A 48 -5.12 -3.14 5.26
C TYR A 48 -6.45 -2.49 4.88
N GLY A 49 -7.30 -3.25 4.19
CA GLY A 49 -8.64 -2.83 3.77
C GLY A 49 -8.66 -2.07 2.45
N ALA A 50 -9.87 -2.00 1.88
CA ALA A 50 -10.11 -1.42 0.55
C ALA A 50 -9.91 0.11 0.44
N TYR A 51 -9.76 0.81 1.58
CA TYR A 51 -9.65 2.27 1.61
C TYR A 51 -8.45 2.76 0.80
N GLU A 52 -7.29 2.13 0.96
CA GLU A 52 -6.03 2.58 0.34
C GLU A 52 -6.10 2.62 -1.19
N VAL A 53 -6.68 1.58 -1.80
CA VAL A 53 -6.87 1.53 -3.27
C VAL A 53 -7.80 2.65 -3.73
N SER A 54 -8.91 2.86 -3.02
CA SER A 54 -9.86 3.94 -3.33
C SER A 54 -9.23 5.32 -3.17
N ALA A 55 -8.39 5.50 -2.14
CA ALA A 55 -7.69 6.74 -1.86
C ALA A 55 -6.66 7.05 -2.94
N LEU A 56 -5.84 6.08 -3.36
CA LEU A 56 -4.88 6.25 -4.44
C LEU A 56 -5.54 6.66 -5.75
N ARG A 57 -6.62 5.97 -6.16
CA ARG A 57 -7.37 6.34 -7.38
C ARG A 57 -7.95 7.75 -7.27
N ARG A 58 -8.57 8.06 -6.13
CA ARG A 58 -9.18 9.38 -5.89
C ARG A 58 -8.14 10.50 -5.92
N LEU A 59 -7.00 10.33 -5.27
CA LEU A 59 -5.95 11.35 -5.20
C LEU A 59 -5.25 11.53 -6.55
N ALA A 60 -4.98 10.45 -7.29
CA ALA A 60 -4.41 10.52 -8.63
C ALA A 60 -5.32 11.31 -9.58
N GLY A 61 -6.62 10.99 -9.61
CA GLY A 61 -7.60 11.71 -10.43
C GLY A 61 -7.86 13.15 -9.96
N ARG A 62 -7.87 13.39 -8.63
CA ARG A 62 -8.04 14.74 -8.08
C ARG A 62 -6.91 15.68 -8.48
N TYR A 63 -5.67 15.18 -8.45
CA TYR A 63 -4.49 15.98 -8.73
C TYR A 63 -4.03 15.92 -10.19
N GLY A 64 -4.64 15.04 -11.00
CA GLY A 64 -4.30 14.87 -12.42
C GLY A 64 -2.87 14.38 -12.60
N THR A 65 -2.40 13.47 -11.75
CA THR A 65 -1.00 13.04 -11.71
C THR A 65 -0.88 11.55 -11.37
N ARG A 66 0.09 10.89 -12.02
CA ARG A 66 0.43 9.47 -11.88
C ARG A 66 -0.73 8.49 -12.06
N GLU A 67 -1.77 8.90 -12.80
CA GLU A 67 -2.93 8.06 -13.08
C GLU A 67 -2.52 6.72 -13.74
N ASP A 68 -1.70 6.77 -14.79
CA ASP A 68 -1.23 5.56 -15.49
C ASP A 68 -0.38 4.66 -14.60
N ALA A 69 0.47 5.24 -13.75
CA ALA A 69 1.31 4.48 -12.83
C ALA A 69 0.47 3.80 -11.75
N VAL A 70 -0.52 4.50 -11.20
CA VAL A 70 -1.48 3.94 -10.23
C VAL A 70 -2.29 2.83 -10.89
N ASP A 71 -2.81 3.04 -12.09
CA ASP A 71 -3.57 2.00 -12.81
C ASP A 71 -2.69 0.79 -13.12
N GLY A 72 -1.43 1.00 -13.53
CA GLY A 72 -0.46 -0.06 -13.79
C GLY A 72 -0.09 -0.87 -12.54
N LEU A 73 -0.01 -0.25 -11.36
CA LEU A 73 0.20 -0.95 -10.09
C LEU A 73 -1.03 -1.81 -9.71
N LEU A 74 -2.23 -1.26 -9.92
CA LEU A 74 -3.48 -1.93 -9.57
C LEU A 74 -3.79 -3.11 -10.51
N ARG A 75 -3.62 -2.94 -11.82
CA ARG A 75 -3.80 -4.04 -12.79
C ARG A 75 -2.83 -5.19 -12.59
N ALA A 76 -1.64 -4.89 -12.08
CA ALA A 76 -0.63 -5.87 -11.79
C ALA A 76 -0.84 -6.60 -10.45
N ASN A 77 -1.93 -6.31 -9.73
CA ASN A 77 -2.21 -6.86 -8.41
C ASN A 77 -1.05 -6.68 -7.41
N VAL A 78 -0.32 -5.55 -7.54
CA VAL A 78 0.82 -5.23 -6.67
C VAL A 78 0.33 -4.87 -5.27
N LEU A 79 -0.83 -4.21 -5.18
CA LEU A 79 -1.49 -3.93 -3.90
C LEU A 79 -2.29 -5.15 -3.46
N VAL A 80 -1.86 -5.75 -2.34
CA VAL A 80 -2.49 -6.95 -1.75
C VAL A 80 -3.20 -6.54 -0.47
N ASP A 81 -4.52 -6.74 -0.44
CA ASP A 81 -5.34 -6.47 0.74
C ASP A 81 -5.21 -7.61 1.75
N LEU A 82 -4.50 -7.35 2.85
CA LEU A 82 -4.36 -8.30 3.94
C LEU A 82 -5.68 -8.52 4.71
N TYR A 83 -6.63 -7.58 4.67
CA TYR A 83 -7.94 -7.75 5.31
C TYR A 83 -8.71 -8.91 4.68
N GLU A 84 -8.77 -8.95 3.35
CA GLU A 84 -9.43 -10.02 2.61
C GLU A 84 -8.72 -11.36 2.80
N VAL A 85 -7.38 -11.37 2.80
CA VAL A 85 -6.59 -12.59 3.07
C VAL A 85 -6.91 -13.13 4.47
N VAL A 86 -6.83 -12.29 5.50
CA VAL A 86 -7.09 -12.69 6.90
C VAL A 86 -8.53 -13.15 7.09
N ARG A 87 -9.51 -12.44 6.51
CA ARG A 87 -10.94 -12.80 6.55
C ARG A 87 -11.22 -14.18 5.95
N HIS A 88 -10.51 -14.54 4.87
CA HIS A 88 -10.68 -15.83 4.20
C HIS A 88 -9.81 -16.96 4.75
N SER A 89 -8.77 -16.66 5.53
CA SER A 89 -7.86 -17.66 6.10
C SER A 89 -8.10 -17.97 7.58
N MET A 90 -8.92 -17.20 8.29
CA MET A 90 -9.16 -17.39 9.73
C MET A 90 -10.66 -17.33 10.09
N LEU A 91 -11.18 -18.40 10.70
CA LEU A 91 -12.48 -18.42 11.39
C LEU A 91 -12.25 -17.95 12.83
N VAL A 92 -12.38 -16.65 13.09
CA VAL A 92 -12.27 -16.07 14.43
C VAL A 92 -13.65 -15.59 14.87
N GLY A 93 -14.07 -16.01 16.07
CA GLY A 93 -15.34 -15.61 16.70
C GLY A 93 -15.28 -14.19 17.30
N THR A 94 -14.84 -13.20 16.51
CA THR A 94 -14.81 -11.79 16.93
C THR A 94 -15.40 -10.88 15.84
N PRO A 95 -16.03 -9.74 16.22
CA PRO A 95 -16.73 -8.86 15.28
C PRO A 95 -15.82 -7.92 14.47
N SER A 96 -14.49 -7.95 14.63
CA SER A 96 -13.55 -7.06 13.94
C SER A 96 -12.19 -7.70 13.72
N TYR A 97 -11.65 -7.55 12.50
CA TYR A 97 -10.31 -8.01 12.13
C TYR A 97 -9.23 -6.93 12.22
N SER A 98 -9.58 -5.67 12.53
CA SER A 98 -8.67 -4.50 12.48
C SER A 98 -7.36 -4.73 13.24
N ILE A 99 -6.27 -4.06 12.83
CA ILE A 99 -4.93 -4.22 13.43
C ILE A 99 -4.90 -4.01 14.96
N LYS A 100 -5.90 -3.28 15.51
CA LYS A 100 -6.06 -3.03 16.95
C LYS A 100 -6.77 -4.17 17.71
N TYR A 101 -7.22 -5.21 17.01
CA TYR A 101 -7.96 -6.35 17.56
C TYR A 101 -7.17 -7.66 17.48
N VAL A 102 -6.02 -7.66 16.81
CA VAL A 102 -5.11 -8.80 16.64
C VAL A 102 -3.85 -8.65 17.51
N GLU A 103 -3.90 -7.75 18.51
CA GLU A 103 -2.93 -7.66 19.61
C GLU A 103 -3.34 -8.58 20.77
#